data_AF-A0A5B6WCD8-F1
#
_entry.id   AF-A0A5B6WCD8-F1
#
_cell.length_a   1.000
_cell.length_b   1.000
_cell.length_c   1.000
_cell.angle_alpha   90.00
_cell.angle_beta   90.00
_cell.angle_gamma   90.00
#
_symmetry.space_group_name_H-M   'P 1'
#
loop_
_entity.id
_entity.type
_entity.pdbx_description
1 polymer ?
#
loop_
_entity_poly.entity_id
_entity_poly.type
_entity_poly.pdbx_seq_one_letter_code
_entity_poly.pdbx_strand_id
1 'polypeptide(L)' 'MDGEELIGKCRNFLQENCILLCSMMYGKKTWGEVQYALFGNDKSSRIMVTTRNRNVAEFCKTSALVHVRELQPLP' A
#
# COMPACT_ATOMS: atom_id res chain seq x y z
N MET A 1 -4.76 -15.95 13.39
CA MET A 1 -3.69 -14.98 13.13
C MET A 1 -4.20 -13.65 13.60
N ASP A 2 -3.58 -13.07 14.63
CA ASP A 2 -3.91 -11.71 15.03
C ASP A 2 -3.29 -10.70 14.05
N GLY A 3 -3.68 -9.43 14.17
CA GLY A 3 -3.21 -8.37 13.27
C GLY A 3 -1.71 -8.09 13.39
N GLU A 4 -1.13 -8.24 14.59
CA GLU A 4 0.30 -8.00 14.81
C GLU A 4 1.17 -9.11 14.21
N GLU A 5 0.73 -10.37 14.31
CA GLU A 5 1.38 -11.53 13.71
C GLU A 5 1.43 -11.39 12.18
N LEU A 6 0.33 -10.93 11.57
CA LEU A 6 0.29 -10.65 10.13
C LEU A 6 1.26 -9.53 9.74
N ILE A 7 1.29 -8.44 10.51
CA ILE A 7 2.20 -7.31 10.27
C ILE A 7 3.66 -7.77 10.37
N GLY A 8 4.01 -8.57 11.37
CA GLY A 8 5.35 -9.13 11.53
C GLY A 8 5.77 -9.99 10.34
N LYS A 9 4.88 -10.88 9.86
CA LYS A 9 5.14 -11.68 8.66
C LYS A 9 5.30 -10.82 7.41
N CYS A 10 4.45 -9.82 7.21
CA CYS A 10 4.55 -8.89 6.09
C CYS A 10 5.88 -8.12 6.11
N ARG A 11 6.31 -7.64 7.28
CA ARG A 11 7.61 -6.94 7.42
C ARG A 11 8.77 -7.84 7.02
N ASN A 12 8.80 -9.07 7.52
CA ASN A 12 9.84 -10.03 7.17
C ASN A 12 9.86 -10.35 5.67
N PHE A 13 8.68 -10.57 5.07
CA PHE A 13 8.58 -10.84 3.63
C PHE A 13 9.03 -9.66 2.75
N LEU A 14 8.79 -8.43 3.20
CA LEU A 14 9.04 -7.22 2.40
C LEU A 14 10.43 -6.63 2.62
N GLN A 15 11.28 -7.27 3.43
CA GLN A 15 12.71 -6.96 3.55
C GLN A 15 13.52 -7.38 2.31
N GLU A 16 12.94 -8.12 1.38
CA GLU A 16 13.51 -8.39 0.05
C GLU A 16 12.87 -7.46 -0.99
N ASN A 17 13.51 -7.29 -2.16
CA ASN A 17 13.03 -6.45 -3.26
C ASN A 17 11.68 -6.95 -3.81
N CYS A 18 10.59 -6.63 -3.12
CA CYS A 18 9.26 -7.15 -3.39
C CYS A 18 8.28 -6.06 -3.81
N ILE A 19 7.27 -6.44 -4.59
CA ILE A 19 6.13 -5.60 -4.95
C ILE A 19 4.90 -6.11 -4.22
N LEU A 20 4.35 -5.32 -3.31
CA LEU A 20 3.08 -5.63 -2.65
C LEU A 20 1.93 -5.02 -3.46
N LEU A 21 0.99 -5.85 -3.89
CA LEU A 21 -0.25 -5.40 -4.53
C LEU A 21 -1.41 -5.40 -3.53
N CYS A 22 -1.91 -4.23 -3.17
CA CYS A 22 -3.12 -4.06 -2.38
C CYS A 22 -4.29 -3.75 -3.31
N SER A 23 -5.16 -4.73 -3.55
CA SER A 23 -6.34 -4.54 -4.39
C SER A 23 -7.55 -4.07 -3.59
N MET A 24 -8.34 -3.18 -4.20
CA MET A 24 -9.63 -2.73 -3.67
C MET A 24 -9.55 -2.03 -2.30
N MET A 25 -8.61 -1.10 -2.10
CA MET A 25 -8.61 -0.30 -0.87
C MET A 25 -9.87 0.59 -0.79
N TYR A 26 -10.64 0.43 0.29
CA TYR A 26 -11.95 1.09 0.47
C TYR A 26 -11.91 2.40 1.27
N GLY A 27 -10.80 2.75 1.94
CA GLY A 27 -10.77 3.98 2.73
C GLY A 27 -9.41 4.33 3.36
N LYS A 28 -9.36 5.52 3.99
CA LYS A 28 -8.16 6.08 4.64
C LYS A 28 -7.63 5.21 5.79
N LYS A 29 -8.54 4.61 6.57
CA LYS A 29 -8.17 3.73 7.70
C LYS A 29 -7.30 2.56 7.25
N THR A 30 -7.69 1.91 6.15
CA THR A 30 -6.95 0.79 5.55
C THR A 30 -5.55 1.20 5.10
N TRP A 31 -5.38 2.42 4.58
CA TRP A 31 -4.05 2.93 4.26
C TRP A 31 -3.19 3.13 5.51
N GLY A 32 -3.75 3.63 6.61
CA GLY A 32 -3.01 3.77 7.86
C GLY A 32 -2.47 2.42 8.38
N GLU A 33 -3.25 1.36 8.26
CA GLU A 33 -2.84 0.00 8.61
C GLU A 33 -1.72 -0.53 7.68
N VAL A 34 -1.84 -0.30 6.37
CA VAL A 34 -0.79 -0.63 5.38
C VAL A 34 0.49 0.17 5.67
N GLN A 35 0.38 1.47 5.90
CA GLN A 35 1.51 2.32 6.23
C GLN A 35 2.21 1.85 7.51
N TYR A 36 1.44 1.52 8.55
CA TYR A 36 1.99 1.00 9.80
C TYR A 36 2.71 -0.34 9.59
N ALA A 37 2.11 -1.24 8.82
CA ALA A 37 2.71 -2.54 8.53
C ALA A 37 4.05 -2.39 7.79
N LEU A 38 4.16 -1.40 6.90
CA LEU A 38 5.26 -1.26 5.95
C LEU A 38 6.26 -0.14 6.31
N PHE A 39 6.06 0.48 7.47
CA PHE A 39 6.92 1.54 7.98
C PHE A 39 8.38 1.07 8.13
N GLY A 40 9.32 1.89 7.68
CA GLY A 40 10.76 1.63 7.82
C GLY A 40 11.34 0.65 6.79
N ASN A 41 10.59 0.29 5.73
CA ASN A 41 11.14 -0.50 4.63
C ASN A 41 11.98 0.38 3.69
N ASP A 42 13.31 0.31 3.82
CA ASP A 42 14.28 1.08 3.05
C ASP A 42 14.86 0.31 1.85
N LYS A 43 14.47 -0.96 1.64
CA LYS A 43 15.13 -1.87 0.70
C LYS A 43 14.53 -1.89 -0.71
N SER A 44 14.25 -0.74 -1.31
CA SER A 44 13.73 -0.59 -2.70
C SER A 44 12.41 -1.32 -3.03
N SER A 45 11.77 -1.96 -2.05
CA SER A 45 10.44 -2.55 -2.17
C SER A 45 9.39 -1.50 -2.54
N ARG A 46 8.37 -1.91 -3.29
CA ARG A 46 7.33 -1.00 -3.78
C ARG A 46 5.95 -1.52 -3.42
N ILE A 47 5.02 -0.59 -3.24
CA ILE A 47 3.61 -0.88 -2.99
C ILE A 47 2.83 -0.37 -4.19
N MET A 48 2.01 -1.24 -4.76
CA MET A 48 1.03 -0.87 -5.77
C MET A 48 -0.37 -1.01 -5.15
N VAL A 49 -1.14 0.06 -5.24
CA VAL A 49 -2.50 0.10 -4.72
C VAL A 49 -3.46 0.26 -5.89
N THR A 50 -4.51 -0.54 -5.92
CA THR A 50 -5.66 -0.29 -6.79
C THR A 50 -6.88 0.06 -5.96
N THR A 51 -7.56 1.13 -6.34
CA THR A 51 -8.77 1.60 -5.67
C THR A 51 -9.72 2.22 -6.69
N ARG A 52 -11.03 2.12 -6.44
CA ARG A 52 -12.05 2.87 -7.18
C ARG A 52 -12.28 4.27 -6.60
N ASN A 53 -11.67 4.57 -5.45
CA ASN A 53 -11.87 5.82 -4.73
C ASN A 53 -10.63 6.71 -4.86
N ARG A 54 -10.72 7.74 -5.72
CA ARG A 54 -9.62 8.70 -5.93
C ARG A 54 -9.16 9.37 -4.63
N ASN A 55 -10.06 9.60 -3.66
CA ASN A 55 -9.69 10.21 -2.38
C ASN A 55 -8.73 9.34 -1.57
N VAL A 56 -8.77 8.02 -1.75
CA VAL A 56 -7.79 7.11 -1.12
C VAL A 56 -6.42 7.29 -1.77
N ALA A 57 -6.36 7.34 -3.11
CA ALA A 57 -5.11 7.55 -3.84
C ALA A 57 -4.45 8.91 -3.51
N GLU A 58 -5.25 9.98 -3.40
CA GLU A 58 -4.78 11.29 -2.99
C GLU A 58 -4.33 11.31 -1.52
N PHE A 59 -5.03 10.60 -0.64
CA PHE A 59 -4.64 10.51 0.78
C PHE A 59 -3.26 9.85 0.95
N CYS A 60 -2.93 8.82 0.16
CA CYS A 60 -1.63 8.16 0.22
C CYS A 60 -0.44 9.13 -0.01
N LYS A 61 -0.64 10.22 -0.77
CA LYS A 61 0.40 11.24 -1.02
C LYS A 61 0.83 11.98 0.24
N THR A 62 0.00 11.99 1.29
CA THR A 62 0.32 12.67 2.56
C THR A 62 1.43 11.99 3.34
N SER A 63 1.69 10.71 3.08
CA SER A 63 2.61 9.89 3.87
C SER A 63 3.71 9.21 3.06
N ALA A 64 3.69 9.31 1.73
CA ALA A 64 4.65 8.66 0.85
C ALA A 64 4.77 9.39 -0.50
N LEU A 65 5.89 9.16 -1.20
CA LEU A 65 6.03 9.56 -2.60
C LEU A 65 5.19 8.59 -3.47
N VAL A 66 4.00 9.05 -3.90
CA VAL A 66 3.03 8.22 -4.63
C VAL A 66 2.87 8.71 -6.05
N HIS A 67 2.94 7.79 -7.00
CA HIS A 67 2.56 8.03 -8.39
C HIS A 67 1.13 7.51 -8.63
N VAL A 68 0.18 8.41 -8.92
CA VAL A 68 -1.22 8.05 -9.18
C VAL A 68 -1.46 7.90 -10.68
N ARG A 69 -2.01 6.75 -11.10
CA ARG A 69 -2.41 6.46 -12.48
C ARG A 69 -3.92 6.25 -12.54
N GLU A 70 -4.60 7.06 -13.33
CA GLU A 70 -6.01 6.87 -13.66
C GLU A 70 -6.13 5.91 -14.85
N LEU A 71 -6.73 4.75 -14.64
CA LEU A 71 -6.95 3.77 -15.70
C LEU A 71 -8.05 4.28 -16.64
N GLN A 72 -7.74 4.30 -17.94
CA GLN A 72 -8.71 4.67 -18.97
C GLN A 72 -9.43 3.42 -19.49
N PRO A 73 -10.71 3.55 -19.92
CA PRO A 73 -11.37 2.52 -20.70
C PRO A 73 -10.56 2.16 -21.95
N LEU A 74 -10.75 0.94 -22.43
CA LEU A 74 -10.25 0.57 -23.76
C LEU A 74 -11.00 1.39 -24.83
N PRO A 75 -10.34 1.71 -25.96
CA PRO A 75 -10.96 2.43 -27.07
C PRO A 75 -12.14 1.67 -27.68
#